data_AF-A0AA88Q138-F1
#
_entry.id   AF-A0AA88Q138-F1
#
_cell.length_a   1.000
_cell.length_b   1.000
_cell.length_c   1.000
_cell.angle_alpha   90.00
_cell.angle_beta   90.00
_cell.angle_gamma   90.00
#
_symmetry.space_group_name_H-M   'P 1'
#
loop_
_entity.id
_entity.type
_entity.pdbx_description
1 polymer ?
#
loop_
_entity_poly.entity_id
_entity_poly.type
_entity_poly.pdbx_seq_one_letter_code
_entity_poly.pdbx_strand_id
1 'polypeptide(L)'
;MRSDCCLRNCRWRAQSDIAGRKMSCWLREQTLLLAEDYISFCSGIQQTPPSESAEAMRYLAKEMEQQHRTKFRSLSKEFLDTCGADPSKCLQSVMRELVGDGKLNWGRVVSIFTFTGVLASELLSRGEDSECSRRLAETIADYLGGEKQDWLVENGGWEGFCRFFHNARELNQESSMKTALFAAAGVGLAGLTFLLVR
;
A
#
# COMPACT_ATOMS: atom_id res chain seq x y z
N MET A 1 35.76 12.60 -33.98
CA MET A 1 34.37 12.11 -34.08
C MET A 1 33.93 11.10 -33.01
N ARG A 2 34.82 10.47 -32.20
CA ARG A 2 34.39 9.52 -31.15
C ARG A 2 34.00 10.14 -29.79
N SER A 3 34.40 11.38 -29.52
CA SER A 3 34.22 12.01 -28.20
C SER A 3 32.80 12.55 -27.94
N ASP A 4 32.09 12.99 -28.99
CA ASP A 4 30.74 13.57 -28.85
C ASP A 4 29.65 12.55 -28.54
N CYS A 5 29.85 11.27 -28.91
CA CYS A 5 28.86 10.21 -28.66
C CYS A 5 28.85 9.79 -27.18
N CYS A 6 30.02 9.73 -26.54
CA CYS A 6 30.11 9.44 -25.10
C CYS A 6 29.48 10.55 -24.26
N LEU A 7 29.76 11.82 -24.56
CA LEU A 7 29.18 12.96 -23.83
C LEU A 7 27.66 13.03 -23.95
N ARG A 8 27.10 12.74 -25.14
CA ARG A 8 25.65 12.62 -25.31
C ARG A 8 25.08 11.45 -24.51
N ASN A 9 25.72 10.28 -24.55
CA ASN A 9 25.25 9.10 -23.81
C ASN A 9 25.27 9.31 -22.28
N CYS A 10 26.30 9.99 -21.75
CA CYS A 10 26.36 10.37 -20.33
C CYS A 10 25.29 11.40 -19.97
N ARG A 11 25.01 12.38 -20.84
CA ARG A 11 23.96 13.39 -20.61
C ARG A 11 22.57 12.77 -20.61
N TRP A 12 22.29 11.85 -21.53
CA TRP A 12 21.01 11.11 -21.58
C TRP A 12 20.83 10.24 -20.34
N ARG A 13 21.85 9.48 -19.91
CA ARG A 13 21.78 8.72 -18.66
C ARG A 13 21.54 9.62 -17.46
N ALA A 14 22.27 10.73 -17.33
CA ALA A 14 22.07 11.67 -16.23
C ALA A 14 20.66 12.29 -16.22
N GLN A 15 20.10 12.63 -17.39
CA GLN A 15 18.72 13.13 -17.46
C GLN A 15 17.68 12.06 -17.12
N SER A 16 17.86 10.82 -17.58
CA SER A 16 17.01 9.69 -17.22
C SER A 16 17.10 9.38 -15.72
N ASP A 17 18.29 9.42 -15.13
CA ASP A 17 18.51 9.19 -13.70
C ASP A 17 17.88 10.30 -12.84
N ILE A 18 17.94 11.56 -13.28
CA ILE A 18 17.29 12.70 -12.61
C ILE A 18 15.77 12.60 -12.73
N ALA A 19 15.24 12.24 -13.90
CA ALA A 19 13.81 12.06 -14.12
C ALA A 19 13.26 10.90 -13.28
N GLY A 20 13.97 9.76 -13.25
CA GLY A 20 13.64 8.62 -12.41
C GLY A 20 13.62 8.98 -10.93
N ARG A 21 14.63 9.72 -10.45
CA ARG A 21 14.71 10.16 -9.05
C ARG A 21 13.61 11.16 -8.66
N LYS A 22 13.23 12.06 -9.58
CA LYS A 22 12.09 12.97 -9.35
C LYS A 22 10.77 12.22 -9.30
N MET A 23 10.58 11.23 -10.16
CA MET A 23 9.38 10.39 -10.19
C MET A 23 9.26 9.55 -8.92
N SER A 24 10.36 8.95 -8.45
CA SER A 24 10.40 8.17 -7.21
C SER A 24 10.01 9.03 -6.00
N CYS A 25 10.56 10.24 -5.89
CA CYS A 25 10.23 11.17 -4.80
C CYS A 25 8.75 11.57 -4.84
N TRP A 26 8.19 11.80 -6.03
CA TRP A 26 6.79 12.17 -6.17
C TRP A 26 5.84 11.02 -5.82
N LEU A 27 6.09 9.80 -6.31
CA LEU A 27 5.25 8.64 -5.98
C LEU A 27 5.33 8.25 -4.51
N ARG A 28 6.51 8.35 -3.90
CA ARG A 28 6.69 8.16 -2.46
C ARG A 28 5.86 9.17 -1.67
N GLU A 29 5.92 10.45 -2.03
CA GLU A 29 5.16 11.51 -1.36
C GLU A 29 3.65 11.28 -1.49
N GLN A 30 3.15 10.98 -2.70
CA GLN A 30 1.74 10.66 -2.91
C GLN A 30 1.29 9.46 -2.08
N THR A 31 2.13 8.42 -2.01
CA THR A 31 1.84 7.22 -1.21
C THR A 31 1.81 7.54 0.29
N LEU A 32 2.73 8.39 0.76
CA LEU A 32 2.80 8.80 2.16
C LEU A 32 1.51 9.50 2.57
N LEU A 33 1.09 10.52 1.81
CA LEU A 33 -0.15 11.27 2.08
C LEU A 33 -1.38 10.35 2.07
N LEU A 34 -1.42 9.38 1.15
CA LEU A 34 -2.52 8.40 1.08
C LEU A 34 -2.52 7.46 2.30
N ALA A 35 -1.36 7.02 2.76
CA ALA A 35 -1.24 6.16 3.94
C ALA A 35 -1.57 6.91 5.23
N GLU A 36 -1.10 8.15 5.39
CA GLU A 36 -1.44 9.02 6.52
C GLU A 36 -2.95 9.29 6.60
N ASP A 37 -3.58 9.59 5.45
CA ASP A 37 -5.03 9.77 5.35
C ASP A 37 -5.80 8.52 5.82
N TYR A 38 -5.42 7.35 5.33
CA TYR A 38 -6.12 6.11 5.63
C TYR A 38 -5.92 5.66 7.09
N ILE A 39 -4.72 5.83 7.63
CA ILE A 39 -4.43 5.55 9.04
C ILE A 39 -5.21 6.51 9.94
N SER A 40 -5.20 7.81 9.63
CA SER A 40 -5.98 8.82 10.38
C SER A 40 -7.47 8.49 10.38
N PHE A 41 -7.99 8.08 9.22
CA PHE A 41 -9.38 7.62 9.08
C PHE A 41 -9.67 6.38 9.96
N CYS A 42 -8.76 5.40 9.99
CA CYS A 42 -8.91 4.21 10.85
C CYS A 42 -8.81 4.52 12.36
N SER A 43 -8.10 5.58 12.73
CA SER A 43 -8.01 6.09 14.10
C SER A 43 -9.25 6.89 14.54
N GLY A 44 -10.27 7.03 13.69
CA GLY A 44 -11.53 7.69 14.02
C GLY A 44 -11.58 9.18 13.70
N ILE A 45 -10.55 9.73 13.03
CA ILE A 45 -10.54 11.12 12.58
C ILE A 45 -11.49 11.26 11.39
N GLN A 46 -12.54 12.06 11.55
CA GLN A 46 -13.50 12.33 10.49
C GLN A 46 -13.09 13.57 9.70
N GLN A 47 -12.59 13.35 8.48
CA GLN A 47 -12.26 14.39 7.52
C GLN A 47 -12.77 13.99 6.14
N THR A 48 -13.08 14.98 5.30
CA THR A 48 -13.36 14.74 3.88
C THR A 48 -12.11 14.15 3.23
N PRO A 49 -12.23 13.12 2.37
CA PRO A 49 -11.08 12.58 1.65
C PRO A 49 -10.34 13.70 0.90
N PRO A 50 -9.02 13.83 1.07
CA PRO A 50 -8.23 14.91 0.45
C PRO A 50 -8.02 14.71 -1.05
N SER A 51 -8.28 13.51 -1.56
CA SER A 51 -8.17 13.15 -2.99
C SER A 51 -9.11 12.00 -3.35
N GLU A 52 -9.31 11.82 -4.65
CA GLU A 52 -10.07 10.68 -5.20
C GLU A 52 -9.43 9.33 -4.82
N SER A 53 -8.10 9.24 -4.82
CA SER A 53 -7.38 8.04 -4.40
C SER A 53 -7.60 7.73 -2.92
N ALA A 54 -7.69 8.75 -2.07
CA ALA A 54 -8.01 8.59 -0.65
C ALA A 54 -9.45 8.10 -0.45
N GLU A 55 -10.42 8.65 -1.19
CA GLU A 55 -11.80 8.14 -1.17
C GLU A 55 -11.86 6.67 -1.60
N ALA A 56 -11.22 6.33 -2.72
CA ALA A 56 -11.15 4.98 -3.24
C ALA A 56 -10.51 4.00 -2.25
N MET A 57 -9.39 4.38 -1.63
CA MET A 57 -8.68 3.55 -0.66
C MET A 57 -9.51 3.33 0.61
N ARG A 58 -10.10 4.39 1.16
CA ARG A 58 -11.00 4.30 2.32
C ARG A 58 -12.14 3.31 2.07
N TYR A 59 -12.77 3.40 0.90
CA TYR A 59 -13.86 2.50 0.52
C TYR A 59 -13.37 1.04 0.39
N LEU A 60 -12.41 0.78 -0.50
CA LEU A 60 -12.00 -0.58 -0.84
C LEU A 60 -11.37 -1.31 0.34
N ALA A 61 -10.54 -0.62 1.12
CA ALA A 61 -9.89 -1.22 2.27
C ALA A 61 -10.88 -1.51 3.40
N LYS A 62 -11.89 -0.65 3.64
CA LYS A 62 -12.96 -0.96 4.60
C LYS A 62 -13.87 -2.07 4.13
N GLU A 63 -14.18 -2.16 2.84
CA GLU A 63 -14.94 -3.27 2.28
C GLU A 63 -14.18 -4.60 2.50
N MET A 64 -12.88 -4.62 2.20
CA MET A 64 -12.01 -5.78 2.44
C MET A 64 -11.90 -6.15 3.92
N GLU A 65 -11.74 -5.16 4.80
CA GLU A 65 -11.72 -5.36 6.25
C GLU A 65 -13.02 -6.01 6.72
N GLN A 66 -14.18 -5.49 6.29
CA GLN A 66 -15.48 -5.98 6.73
C GLN A 66 -15.70 -7.45 6.34
N GLN A 67 -15.29 -7.85 5.13
CA GLN A 67 -15.42 -9.23 4.66
C GLN A 67 -14.52 -10.21 5.41
N HIS A 68 -13.38 -9.75 5.91
CA HIS A 68 -12.38 -10.61 6.55
C HIS A 68 -12.05 -10.15 7.98
N ARG A 69 -13.02 -9.53 8.66
CA ARG A 69 -12.84 -8.80 9.92
C ARG A 69 -12.13 -9.61 10.99
N THR A 70 -12.60 -10.82 11.25
CA THR A 70 -12.03 -11.70 12.28
C THR A 70 -10.57 -12.07 11.96
N LYS A 71 -10.24 -12.28 10.67
CA LYS A 71 -8.88 -12.62 10.25
C LYS A 71 -7.93 -11.44 10.43
N PHE A 72 -8.27 -10.27 9.89
CA PHE A 72 -7.42 -9.08 10.05
C PHE A 72 -7.20 -8.71 11.52
N ARG A 73 -8.24 -8.83 12.36
CA ARG A 73 -8.11 -8.60 13.80
C ARG A 73 -7.21 -9.64 14.49
N SER A 74 -7.27 -10.90 14.09
CA SER A 74 -6.38 -11.94 14.61
C SER A 74 -4.92 -11.66 14.22
N LEU A 75 -4.69 -11.40 12.93
CA LEU A 75 -3.37 -11.18 12.35
C LEU A 75 -2.70 -9.93 12.92
N SER A 76 -3.44 -8.84 13.12
CA SER A 76 -2.89 -7.61 13.73
C SER A 76 -2.44 -7.82 15.18
N LYS A 77 -3.20 -8.60 15.96
CA LYS A 77 -2.80 -8.95 17.33
C LYS A 77 -1.56 -9.82 17.36
N GLU A 78 -1.56 -10.90 16.59
CA GLU A 78 -0.42 -11.82 16.47
C GLU A 78 0.85 -11.10 16.00
N PHE A 79 0.70 -10.20 15.01
CA PHE A 79 1.78 -9.34 14.56
C PHE A 79 2.34 -8.47 15.68
N LEU A 80 1.49 -7.76 16.43
CA LEU A 80 1.95 -6.89 17.51
C LEU A 80 2.60 -7.66 18.66
N ASP A 81 2.12 -8.86 18.94
CA ASP A 81 2.67 -9.71 20.00
C ASP A 81 4.02 -10.32 19.60
N THR A 82 4.28 -10.48 18.29
CA THR A 82 5.51 -11.10 17.74
C THR A 82 6.58 -10.07 17.36
N CYS A 83 6.19 -8.88 16.91
CA CYS A 83 7.08 -7.90 16.29
C CYS A 83 8.00 -7.13 17.24
N GLY A 84 7.85 -7.34 18.55
CA GLY A 84 8.67 -6.69 19.56
C GLY A 84 8.61 -5.17 19.45
N ALA A 85 9.77 -4.51 19.55
CA ALA A 85 9.86 -3.05 19.67
C ALA A 85 9.78 -2.26 18.35
N ASP A 86 9.78 -2.91 17.18
CA ASP A 86 9.77 -2.20 15.88
C ASP A 86 8.72 -2.76 14.89
N PRO A 87 7.44 -2.31 15.04
CA PRO A 87 6.36 -2.67 14.12
C PRO A 87 6.64 -2.31 12.66
N SER A 88 7.40 -1.24 12.39
CA SER A 88 7.69 -0.77 11.03
C SER A 88 8.57 -1.75 10.26
N LYS A 89 9.65 -2.21 10.90
CA LYS A 89 10.55 -3.22 10.30
C LYS A 89 9.82 -4.53 10.02
N CYS A 90 8.98 -4.94 10.96
CA CYS A 90 8.13 -6.11 10.80
C CYS A 90 7.15 -5.97 9.62
N LEU A 91 6.50 -4.81 9.50
CA LEU A 91 5.56 -4.52 8.42
C LEU A 91 6.26 -4.58 7.06
N GLN A 92 7.50 -4.08 6.97
CA GLN A 92 8.30 -4.18 5.75
C GLN A 92 8.54 -5.63 5.33
N SER A 93 8.88 -6.52 6.28
CA SER A 93 9.00 -7.96 6.00
C SER A 93 7.69 -8.57 5.50
N VAL A 94 6.58 -8.25 6.17
CA VAL A 94 5.24 -8.74 5.77
C VAL A 94 4.90 -8.29 4.35
N MET A 95 5.14 -7.01 4.01
CA MET A 95 4.88 -6.50 2.66
C MET A 95 5.76 -7.18 1.60
N ARG A 96 7.03 -7.40 1.88
CA ARG A 96 7.95 -8.10 0.96
C ARG A 96 7.48 -9.52 0.65
N GLU A 97 7.06 -10.24 1.68
CA GLU A 97 6.57 -11.60 1.57
C GLU A 97 5.20 -11.67 0.85
N LEU A 98 4.29 -10.73 1.14
CA LEU A 98 2.99 -10.62 0.46
C LEU A 98 3.12 -10.39 -1.05
N VAL A 99 4.24 -9.83 -1.49
CA VAL A 99 4.57 -9.56 -2.89
C VAL A 99 5.67 -10.51 -3.42
N GLY A 100 6.09 -11.49 -2.61
CA GLY A 100 7.28 -12.33 -2.85
C GLY A 100 7.20 -13.26 -4.07
N ASP A 101 6.00 -13.57 -4.56
CA ASP A 101 5.81 -14.34 -5.81
C ASP A 101 5.98 -13.50 -7.09
N GLY A 102 6.36 -12.23 -6.95
CA GLY A 102 6.62 -11.30 -8.05
C GLY A 102 5.37 -10.66 -8.67
N LYS A 103 4.17 -10.91 -8.13
CA LYS A 103 2.90 -10.45 -8.72
C LYS A 103 2.18 -9.42 -7.86
N LEU A 104 2.65 -8.17 -7.90
CA LEU A 104 1.91 -7.05 -7.31
C LEU A 104 0.66 -6.74 -8.16
N ASN A 105 -0.46 -6.45 -7.49
CA ASN A 105 -1.69 -5.97 -8.09
C ASN A 105 -2.43 -5.04 -7.10
N TRP A 106 -3.40 -4.27 -7.58
CA TRP A 106 -4.15 -3.33 -6.73
C TRP A 106 -4.86 -4.01 -5.55
N GLY A 107 -5.34 -5.25 -5.69
CA GLY A 107 -5.93 -5.99 -4.57
C GLY A 107 -4.94 -6.25 -3.43
N ARG A 108 -3.68 -6.57 -3.76
CA ARG A 108 -2.60 -6.69 -2.77
C ARG A 108 -2.23 -5.36 -2.14
N VAL A 109 -2.16 -4.29 -2.93
CA VAL A 109 -1.96 -2.93 -2.41
C VAL A 109 -3.06 -2.59 -1.39
N VAL A 110 -4.34 -2.82 -1.74
CA VAL A 110 -5.45 -2.59 -0.80
C VAL A 110 -5.32 -3.45 0.45
N SER A 111 -4.86 -4.70 0.35
CA SER A 111 -4.65 -5.55 1.53
C SER A 111 -3.57 -5.03 2.49
N ILE A 112 -2.51 -4.40 1.97
CA ILE A 112 -1.46 -3.75 2.76
C ILE A 112 -2.05 -2.58 3.56
N PHE A 113 -2.82 -1.72 2.88
CA PHE A 113 -3.49 -0.60 3.53
C PHE A 113 -4.48 -1.09 4.58
N THR A 114 -5.32 -2.07 4.23
CA THR A 114 -6.31 -2.70 5.13
C THR A 114 -5.65 -3.22 6.41
N PHE A 115 -4.58 -4.02 6.26
CA PHE A 115 -3.86 -4.56 7.40
C PHE A 115 -3.25 -3.45 8.27
N THR A 116 -2.65 -2.43 7.65
CA THR A 116 -2.02 -1.32 8.37
C THR A 116 -3.03 -0.43 9.09
N GLY A 117 -4.22 -0.24 8.51
CA GLY A 117 -5.32 0.48 9.17
C GLY A 117 -5.80 -0.25 10.43
N VAL A 118 -5.99 -1.57 10.35
CA VAL A 118 -6.36 -2.40 11.52
C VAL A 118 -5.23 -2.40 12.56
N LEU A 119 -3.98 -2.48 12.12
CA LEU A 119 -2.80 -2.40 12.98
C LEU A 119 -2.74 -1.06 13.73
N ALA A 120 -2.97 0.06 13.04
CA ALA A 120 -2.98 1.38 13.63
C ALA A 120 -4.11 1.55 14.66
N SER A 121 -5.33 1.06 14.37
CA SER A 121 -6.42 1.07 15.34
C SER A 121 -6.12 0.23 16.59
N GLU A 122 -5.46 -0.92 16.43
CA GLU A 122 -5.06 -1.77 17.55
C GLU A 122 -3.94 -1.13 18.38
N LEU A 123 -2.92 -0.53 17.75
CA LEU A 123 -1.87 0.26 18.42
C LEU A 123 -2.46 1.41 19.24
N LEU A 124 -3.39 2.17 18.65
CA LEU A 124 -4.09 3.25 19.36
C LEU A 124 -4.86 2.73 20.57
N SER A 125 -5.50 1.56 20.45
CA SER A 125 -6.22 0.93 21.57
C SER A 125 -5.30 0.45 22.70
N ARG A 126 -4.02 0.20 22.39
CA ARG A 126 -2.96 -0.15 23.35
C ARG A 126 -2.28 1.07 23.97
N GLY A 127 -2.64 2.28 23.53
CA GLY A 127 -2.11 3.54 24.06
C GLY A 127 -0.80 4.00 23.42
N GLU A 128 -0.46 3.47 22.24
CA GLU A 128 0.74 3.87 21.49
C GLU A 128 0.62 5.27 20.89
N ASP A 129 1.77 5.94 20.74
CA ASP A 129 1.86 7.31 20.22
C ASP A 129 1.60 7.37 18.70
N SER A 130 1.07 8.52 18.26
CA SER A 130 0.99 9.00 16.88
C SER A 130 2.29 8.83 16.06
N GLU A 131 3.45 8.86 16.71
CA GLU A 131 4.74 8.59 16.07
C GLU A 131 4.82 7.18 15.46
N CYS A 132 4.22 6.18 16.09
CA CYS A 132 4.17 4.83 15.53
C CYS A 132 3.35 4.79 14.24
N SER A 133 2.18 5.45 14.24
CA SER A 133 1.33 5.58 13.05
C SER A 133 2.04 6.28 11.89
N ARG A 134 2.82 7.33 12.17
CA ARG A 134 3.64 8.01 11.15
C ARG A 134 4.67 7.07 10.53
N ARG A 135 5.39 6.30 11.35
CA ARG A 135 6.39 5.34 10.86
C ARG A 135 5.78 4.22 10.01
N LEU A 136 4.55 3.77 10.32
CA LEU A 136 3.83 2.82 9.46
C LEU A 136 3.53 3.42 8.08
N ALA A 137 3.08 4.68 8.02
CA ALA A 137 2.83 5.39 6.75
C ALA A 137 4.11 5.55 5.93
N GLU A 138 5.20 5.97 6.56
CA GLU A 138 6.54 6.07 5.95
C GLU A 138 7.00 4.72 5.39
N THR A 139 6.77 3.62 6.13
CA THR A 139 7.14 2.27 5.69
C THR A 139 6.38 1.85 4.42
N ILE A 140 5.08 2.15 4.33
CA ILE A 140 4.30 1.89 3.12
C ILE A 140 4.83 2.75 1.96
N ALA A 141 5.12 4.02 2.21
CA ALA A 141 5.61 4.95 1.20
C ALA A 141 6.98 4.53 0.64
N ASP A 142 7.90 4.12 1.50
CA ASP A 142 9.22 3.61 1.12
C ASP A 142 9.09 2.33 0.28
N TYR A 143 8.18 1.44 0.66
CA TYR A 143 8.00 0.19 -0.05
C TYR A 143 7.31 0.39 -1.41
N LEU A 144 6.14 1.03 -1.45
CA LEU A 144 5.37 1.15 -2.69
C LEU A 144 5.93 2.24 -3.60
N GLY A 145 6.20 3.43 -3.07
CA GLY A 145 6.71 4.56 -3.84
C GLY A 145 8.23 4.56 -4.06
N GLY A 146 8.97 3.72 -3.31
CA GLY A 146 10.39 3.49 -3.51
C GLY A 146 10.67 2.15 -4.17
N GLU A 147 10.53 1.04 -3.43
CA GLU A 147 10.89 -0.31 -3.91
C GLU A 147 10.01 -0.80 -5.08
N LYS A 148 8.72 -0.42 -5.12
CA LYS A 148 7.75 -0.84 -6.15
C LYS A 148 7.34 0.29 -7.09
N GLN A 149 8.16 1.33 -7.20
CA GLN A 149 7.86 2.50 -8.03
C GLN A 149 7.63 2.13 -9.51
N ASP A 150 8.42 1.21 -10.07
CA ASP A 150 8.33 0.85 -11.49
C ASP A 150 6.96 0.24 -11.80
N TRP A 151 6.50 -0.65 -10.91
CA TRP A 151 5.17 -1.24 -11.01
C TRP A 151 4.07 -0.17 -10.89
N LEU A 152 4.21 0.78 -9.94
CA LEU A 152 3.25 1.89 -9.83
C LEU A 152 3.20 2.71 -11.12
N VAL A 153 4.34 3.08 -11.70
CA VAL A 153 4.41 3.84 -12.96
C VAL A 153 3.77 3.06 -14.10
N GLU A 154 4.13 1.78 -14.26
CA GLU A 154 3.59 0.90 -15.30
C GLU A 154 2.06 0.73 -15.20
N ASN A 155 1.51 0.83 -13.99
CA ASN A 155 0.07 0.74 -13.73
C ASN A 155 -0.62 2.10 -13.63
N GLY A 156 0.04 3.19 -14.04
CA GLY A 156 -0.54 4.53 -14.12
C GLY A 156 -0.66 5.27 -12.78
N GLY A 157 0.15 4.88 -11.79
CA GLY A 157 0.19 5.48 -10.46
C GLY A 157 -1.14 5.39 -9.70
N TRP A 158 -1.35 6.31 -8.77
CA TRP A 158 -2.58 6.38 -7.98
C TRP A 158 -3.82 6.80 -8.81
N GLU A 159 -3.62 7.43 -9.97
CA GLU A 159 -4.72 7.62 -10.95
C GLU A 159 -5.16 6.29 -11.58
N GLY A 160 -4.21 5.39 -11.85
CA GLY A 160 -4.50 4.03 -12.29
C GLY A 160 -5.28 3.23 -11.26
N PHE A 161 -4.97 3.43 -9.97
CA PHE A 161 -5.76 2.90 -8.86
C PHE A 161 -7.19 3.45 -8.85
N CYS A 162 -7.38 4.76 -9.06
CA CYS A 162 -8.73 5.34 -9.16
C CYS A 162 -9.52 4.73 -10.32
N ARG A 163 -8.91 4.52 -11.50
CA ARG A 163 -9.58 3.83 -12.62
C ARG A 163 -9.96 2.39 -12.27
N PHE A 164 -9.08 1.66 -11.58
CA PHE A 164 -9.37 0.33 -11.07
C PHE A 164 -10.57 0.34 -10.10
N PHE A 165 -10.63 1.32 -9.21
CA PHE A 165 -11.75 1.52 -8.27
C PHE A 165 -13.08 1.82 -8.98
N HIS A 166 -13.08 2.72 -9.97
CA HIS A 166 -14.28 3.03 -10.75
C HIS A 166 -14.80 1.80 -11.48
N ASN A 167 -13.91 1.04 -12.13
CA ASN A 167 -14.28 -0.22 -12.74
C ASN A 167 -14.85 -1.20 -11.71
N ALA A 168 -14.22 -1.33 -10.53
CA ALA A 168 -14.75 -2.18 -9.46
C ALA A 168 -16.14 -1.73 -8.96
N ARG A 169 -16.43 -0.42 -8.96
CA ARG A 169 -17.73 0.15 -8.56
C ARG A 169 -18.81 0.07 -9.64
N GLU A 170 -18.49 0.35 -10.89
CA GLU A 170 -19.44 0.24 -12.00
C GLU A 170 -19.86 -1.23 -12.18
N LEU A 171 -18.91 -2.15 -12.03
CA LEU A 171 -19.13 -3.59 -12.13
C LEU A 171 -19.68 -4.19 -10.84
N ASN A 172 -19.82 -3.43 -9.75
CA ASN A 172 -20.58 -3.85 -8.57
C ASN A 172 -22.09 -4.00 -8.86
N GLN A 173 -22.56 -3.64 -10.07
CA GLN A 173 -23.87 -4.04 -10.60
C GLN A 173 -23.89 -5.46 -11.23
N GLU A 174 -22.75 -6.06 -11.61
CA GLU A 174 -22.66 -7.45 -12.11
C GLU A 174 -21.71 -8.32 -11.27
N SER A 175 -22.25 -9.38 -10.66
CA SER A 175 -21.64 -10.21 -9.60
C SER A 175 -20.26 -10.85 -9.88
N SER A 176 -19.77 -10.86 -11.12
CA SER A 176 -18.56 -11.56 -11.56
C SER A 176 -17.26 -10.93 -11.05
N MET A 177 -17.11 -9.60 -11.09
CA MET A 177 -15.80 -8.95 -10.84
C MET A 177 -15.51 -8.63 -9.37
N LYS A 178 -16.53 -8.65 -8.50
CA LYS A 178 -16.34 -8.83 -7.05
C LYS A 178 -15.43 -10.03 -6.79
N THR A 179 -15.70 -11.14 -7.47
CA THR A 179 -14.91 -12.37 -7.34
C THR A 179 -13.45 -12.19 -7.71
N ALA A 180 -13.10 -11.36 -8.69
CA ALA A 180 -11.70 -11.16 -9.11
C ALA A 180 -10.90 -10.25 -8.15
N LEU A 181 -11.49 -9.13 -7.70
CA LEU A 181 -10.89 -8.29 -6.65
C LEU A 181 -10.72 -9.08 -5.35
N PHE A 182 -11.74 -9.83 -4.95
CA PHE A 182 -11.68 -10.64 -3.73
C PHE A 182 -10.85 -11.92 -3.89
N ALA A 183 -10.70 -12.47 -5.09
CA ALA A 183 -9.73 -13.54 -5.34
C ALA A 183 -8.30 -13.02 -5.17
N ALA A 184 -7.99 -11.83 -5.68
CA ALA A 184 -6.68 -11.20 -5.49
C ALA A 184 -6.43 -10.81 -4.02
N ALA A 185 -7.45 -10.31 -3.31
CA ALA A 185 -7.42 -10.06 -1.87
C ALA A 185 -7.25 -11.34 -1.06
N GLY A 186 -7.89 -12.44 -1.48
CA GLY A 186 -7.77 -13.77 -0.88
C GLY A 186 -6.34 -14.30 -0.95
N VAL A 187 -5.61 -14.01 -2.03
CA VAL A 187 -4.17 -14.32 -2.14
C VAL A 187 -3.35 -13.47 -1.17
N GLY A 188 -3.64 -12.17 -1.04
CA GLY A 188 -2.98 -11.30 -0.05
C GLY A 188 -3.22 -11.75 1.40
N LEU A 189 -4.46 -12.08 1.74
CA LEU A 189 -4.86 -12.61 3.06
C LEU A 189 -4.29 -13.99 3.36
N ALA A 190 -4.25 -14.89 2.37
CA ALA A 190 -3.60 -16.18 2.50
C ALA A 190 -2.10 -16.01 2.75
N GLY A 191 -1.46 -15.07 2.05
CA GLY A 191 -0.08 -14.64 2.31
C GLY A 191 0.11 -14.16 3.76
N LEU A 192 -0.69 -13.17 4.21
CA LEU A 192 -0.62 -12.68 5.59
C LEU A 192 -0.78 -13.79 6.63
N THR A 193 -1.75 -14.69 6.41
CA THR A 193 -2.01 -15.80 7.35
C THR A 193 -0.86 -16.80 7.37
N PHE A 194 -0.30 -17.15 6.21
CA PHE A 194 0.85 -18.05 6.14
C PHE A 194 2.08 -17.47 6.86
N LEU A 195 2.26 -16.15 6.79
CA LEU A 195 3.42 -15.46 7.35
C LEU A 195 3.35 -15.26 8.86
N LEU A 196 2.15 -15.06 9.40
CA LEU A 196 1.98 -14.76 10.82
C LEU A 196 1.80 -16.02 11.68
N VAL A 197 1.33 -17.13 11.09
CA VAL A 197 1.15 -18.43 11.77
C VAL A 197 2.44 -19.30 11.73
N ARG A 198 3.57 -18.75 11.29
CA ARG A 198 4.88 -19.43 11.24
C ARG A 198 5.86 -18.81 12.21
#